data_AF-A0A972BDX7-F1
#
_entry.id   AF-A0A972BDX7-F1
#
_cell.length_a   1.000
_cell.length_b   1.000
_cell.length_c   1.000
_cell.angle_alpha   90.00
_cell.angle_beta   90.00
_cell.angle_gamma   90.00
#
_symmetry.space_group_name_H-M   'P 1'
#
loop_
_entity.id
_entity.type
_entity.pdbx_description
1 polymer ?
#
loop_
_entity_poly.entity_id
_entity_poly.type
_entity_poly.pdbx_seq_one_letter_code
_entity_poly.pdbx_strand_id
1 'polypeptide(L)' 'MSKKVLIIAGPNGAGKTTFARSFLPAEAKLTRFINADLIAAGLSPFQPEVAAIKAGRL' A
#
# COMPACT_ATOMS: atom_id res chain seq x y z
N MET A 1 7.41 -22.93 2.62
CA MET A 1 6.44 -21.90 3.03
C MET A 1 5.63 -21.49 1.82
N SER A 2 4.29 -21.58 1.87
CA SER A 2 3.44 -21.03 0.80
C SER A 2 3.38 -19.52 0.92
N LYS A 3 3.49 -18.81 -0.21
CA LYS A 3 3.28 -17.36 -0.23
C LYS A 3 1.78 -17.10 -0.07
N LYS A 4 1.42 -16.21 0.86
CA LYS A 4 0.03 -15.80 1.12
C LYS A 4 -0.15 -14.38 0.59
N VAL A 5 -1.14 -14.16 -0.25
CA VAL A 5 -1.49 -12.84 -0.79
C VAL A 5 -2.81 -12.42 -0.15
N LEU A 6 -2.86 -11.21 0.39
CA LEU A 6 -4.07 -10.61 0.96
C LEU A 6 -4.45 -9.40 0.11
N ILE A 7 -5.70 -9.36 -0.35
CA ILE A 7 -6.21 -8.26 -1.19
C ILE A 7 -7.26 -7.50 -0.39
N ILE A 8 -7.11 -6.19 -0.29
CA ILE A 8 -8.08 -5.28 0.34
C ILE A 8 -8.72 -4.45 -0.78
N ALA A 9 -10.01 -4.66 -1.05
CA ALA A 9 -10.74 -4.04 -2.16
C ALA A 9 -12.04 -3.35 -1.69
N GLY A 10 -12.57 -2.43 -2.50
CA GLY A 10 -13.75 -1.61 -2.18
C GLY A 10 -13.71 -0.21 -2.84
N PRO A 11 -14.82 0.53 -2.86
CA PRO A 11 -14.90 1.84 -3.53
C PRO A 11 -14.06 2.93 -2.84
N ASN A 12 -13.88 4.07 -3.51
CA ASN A 12 -13.23 5.24 -2.91
C ASN A 12 -14.02 5.71 -1.69
N GLY A 13 -13.33 6.05 -0.60
CA GLY A 13 -13.98 6.41 0.66
C GLY A 13 -14.40 5.23 1.54
N ALA A 14 -14.33 3.97 1.09
CA ALA A 14 -14.72 2.80 1.89
C ALA A 14 -13.81 2.47 3.09
N GLY A 15 -12.80 3.31 3.37
CA GLY A 15 -11.90 3.11 4.52
C GLY A 15 -10.80 2.05 4.34
N LYS A 16 -10.54 1.55 3.12
CA LYS A 16 -9.51 0.53 2.84
C LYS A 16 -8.14 0.86 3.44
N THR A 17 -7.67 2.09 3.26
CA THR A 17 -6.36 2.54 3.79
C THR A 17 -6.37 2.56 5.31
N THR A 18 -7.48 3.01 5.93
CA THR A 18 -7.67 3.00 7.38
C THR A 18 -7.63 1.58 7.92
N PHE A 19 -8.36 0.66 7.28
CA PHE A 19 -8.37 -0.76 7.63
C PHE A 19 -6.98 -1.40 7.47
N ALA A 20 -6.30 -1.18 6.34
CA ALA A 20 -4.97 -1.74 6.11
C ALA A 20 -3.97 -1.30 7.18
N ARG A 21 -4.03 -0.03 7.61
CA ARG A 21 -3.12 0.51 8.64
C ARG A 21 -3.40 -0.01 10.04
N SER A 22 -4.65 -0.28 10.41
CA SER A 22 -4.99 -0.83 11.73
C SER A 22 -4.85 -2.35 11.77
N PHE A 23 -5.34 -3.06 10.75
CA PHE A 23 -5.45 -4.52 10.73
C PHE A 23 -4.13 -5.23 10.42
N LEU A 24 -3.35 -4.74 9.45
CA LEU A 24 -2.11 -5.42 9.03
C LEU A 24 -1.06 -5.54 10.14
N PRO A 25 -0.76 -4.48 10.92
CA PRO A 25 0.22 -4.59 12.01
C PRO A 25 -0.36 -5.27 13.25
N ALA A 26 -1.64 -5.07 13.57
CA ALA A 26 -2.23 -5.57 14.81
C ALA A 26 -2.65 -7.04 14.73
N GLU A 27 -3.37 -7.44 13.68
CA GLU A 27 -3.96 -8.78 13.58
C GLU A 27 -3.23 -9.69 12.62
N ALA A 28 -2.78 -9.17 11.47
CA ALA A 28 -2.12 -10.00 10.46
C ALA A 28 -0.63 -10.25 10.76
N LYS A 29 -0.03 -9.56 11.76
CA LYS A 29 1.41 -9.54 12.04
C LYS A 29 2.26 -9.26 10.79
N LEU A 30 1.69 -8.57 9.81
CA LEU A 30 2.32 -8.21 8.55
C LEU A 30 3.04 -6.87 8.75
N THR A 31 4.34 -6.96 9.07
CA THR A 31 5.20 -5.79 9.28
C THR A 31 5.67 -5.14 7.98
N ARG A 32 5.59 -5.87 6.86
CA ARG A 32 5.92 -5.36 5.53
C ARG A 32 4.64 -5.10 4.74
N PHE A 33 4.36 -3.81 4.53
CA PHE A 33 3.29 -3.32 3.67
C PHE A 33 3.91 -2.57 2.50
N ILE A 34 3.63 -3.05 1.28
CA ILE A 34 4.12 -2.42 0.04
C ILE A 34 2.93 -1.76 -0.64
N ASN A 35 3.05 -0.46 -0.90
CA ASN A 35 2.03 0.35 -1.56
C ASN A 35 2.71 1.29 -2.56
N ALA A 36 2.26 1.25 -3.81
CA ALA A 36 2.86 2.01 -4.91
C ALA A 36 2.73 3.53 -4.71
N ASP A 37 1.64 4.02 -4.12
CA ASP A 37 1.46 5.45 -3.84
C ASP A 37 2.44 5.93 -2.78
N LEU A 38 2.67 5.13 -1.73
CA LEU A 38 3.68 5.44 -0.70
C LEU A 38 5.10 5.42 -1.28
N ILE A 39 5.39 4.50 -2.20
CA ILE A 39 6.68 4.46 -2.91
C ILE A 39 6.83 5.70 -3.81
N ALA A 40 5.80 6.05 -4.57
CA ALA A 40 5.81 7.24 -5.43
C ALA A 40 6.02 8.52 -4.62
N ALA A 41 5.36 8.65 -3.46
CA ALA A 41 5.56 9.76 -2.54
C ALA A 41 6.99 9.80 -1.96
N GLY A 42 7.61 8.64 -1.72
CA GLY A 42 9.02 8.58 -1.32
C GLY A 42 10.00 8.95 -2.44
N LEU A 43 9.68 8.60 -3.69
CA LEU A 43 10.52 8.90 -4.87
C LEU A 43 10.41 10.37 -5.33
N SER A 44 9.24 10.98 -5.19
CA SER A 44 8.99 12.38 -5.56
C SER A 44 8.06 13.05 -4.53
N PRO A 45 8.62 13.56 -3.41
CA PRO A 45 7.81 14.07 -2.29
C PRO A 45 6.89 15.24 -2.62
N PHE A 46 7.25 16.05 -3.62
CA PHE A 46 6.49 17.24 -4.00
C PHE A 46 5.58 17.02 -5.22
N GLN A 47 5.82 15.97 -6.02
CA GLN A 47 5.04 15.62 -7.21
C GLN A 47 5.00 14.08 -7.38
N PRO A 48 4.32 13.31 -6.51
CA PRO A 48 4.34 11.84 -6.54
C PRO A 48 3.86 11.23 -7.86
N GLU A 49 2.95 11.89 -8.55
CA GLU A 49 2.33 11.46 -9.81
C GLU A 49 3.35 11.18 -10.92
N VAL A 50 4.47 11.93 -10.97
CA VAL A 50 5.52 11.72 -11.97
C VAL A 50 6.30 10.41 -11.73
N ALA A 51 6.23 9.87 -10.51
CA ALA A 51 6.88 8.63 -10.11
C ALA A 51 5.93 7.42 -10.11
N ALA A 52 4.63 7.59 -10.39
CA ALA A 52 3.62 6.55 -10.25
C ALA A 52 3.92 5.28 -11.07
N ILE A 53 4.28 5.43 -12.35
CA ILE A 53 4.63 4.30 -13.24
C ILE A 53 5.87 3.57 -12.71
N LYS A 54 6.89 4.31 -12.25
CA LYS A 54 8.12 3.72 -11.72
C LYS A 54 7.86 2.98 -10.41
N ALA A 55 7.07 3.58 -9.53
CA ALA A 55 6.68 2.99 -8.25
C ALA A 55 5.84 1.70 -8.41
N GLY A 56 4.94 1.67 -9.39
CA GLY A 56 4.13 0.48 -9.68
C GLY A 56 4.88 -0.69 -10.34
N ARG A 57 6.14 -0.49 -10.75
CA ARG A 57 7.01 -1.51 -11.35
C ARG A 57 8.03 -2.11 -10.38
N LEU A 58 8.12 -1.60 -9.15
CA LEU A 58 9.06 -2.04 -8.11
C LEU A 58 8.53 -3.25 -7.33
#